data_AF-A0A7D6ZD41-F1
#
_entry.id   AF-A0A7D6ZD41-F1
#
_cell.length_a   1.000
_cell.length_b   1.000
_cell.length_c   1.000
_cell.angle_alpha   90.00
_cell.angle_beta   90.00
_cell.angle_gamma   90.00
#
_symmetry.space_group_name_H-M   'P 1'
#
loop_
_entity.id
_entity.type
_entity.pdbx_description
1 polymer ?
#
loop_
_entity_poly.entity_id
_entity_poly.type
_entity_poly.pdbx_seq_one_letter_code
_entity_poly.pdbx_strand_id
1 'polypeptide(L)'
;MDSIEPVPSPRWERSDDSMRSIDSRALRMSWRTVLADACTGGEAYVILRRGRPEAVLVSQASWLRGCAKIPVPVANQRLIAASDARSSLSAVRTAAHISGRHTLIRKRYGSLFRADSPAEFDAVIAPYDWLVAVRQHRNGAHPR
;
A
#
# COMPACT_ATOMS: atom_id res chain seq x y z
N MET A 1 31.68 22.95 31.74
CA MET A 1 30.21 22.80 31.72
C MET A 1 29.81 22.79 30.27
N ASP A 2 29.88 21.62 29.65
CA ASP A 2 29.54 21.46 28.23
C ASP A 2 28.02 21.43 28.07
N SER A 3 27.50 22.51 27.49
CA SER A 3 26.13 22.57 26.99
C SER A 3 26.02 21.66 25.77
N ILE A 4 25.52 20.45 25.99
CA ILE A 4 25.19 19.53 24.90
C ILE A 4 23.93 20.10 24.22
N GLU A 5 24.11 20.68 23.03
CA GLU A 5 22.97 21.07 22.19
C GLU A 5 22.12 19.83 21.87
N PRO A 6 20.78 19.93 21.93
CA PRO A 6 19.92 18.81 21.58
C PRO A 6 20.11 18.47 20.10
N VAL A 7 20.60 17.26 19.84
CA VAL A 7 20.72 16.70 18.49
C VAL A 7 19.35 16.76 17.83
N PRO A 8 19.21 17.35 16.62
CA PRO A 8 17.94 17.35 15.92
C PRO A 8 17.55 15.90 15.61
N SER A 9 16.38 15.47 16.11
CA SER A 9 15.85 14.13 15.88
C SER A 9 15.87 13.80 14.39
N PRO A 10 16.28 12.58 14.01
CA PRO A 10 16.38 12.19 12.62
C PRO A 10 15.00 12.20 11.95
N ARG A 11 14.96 12.77 10.74
CA ARG A 11 13.77 13.07 9.91
C ARG A 11 12.85 11.87 9.57
N TRP A 12 13.17 10.65 9.99
CA TRP A 12 12.36 9.45 9.80
C TRP A 12 11.24 9.28 10.85
N GLU A 13 11.20 10.12 11.89
CA GLU A 13 10.07 10.22 12.84
C GLU A 13 8.86 10.99 12.28
N ARG A 14 8.79 11.22 10.96
CA ARG A 14 7.50 11.56 10.35
C ARG A 14 6.63 10.31 10.37
N SER A 15 5.72 10.27 11.32
CA SER A 15 4.51 9.45 11.24
C SER A 15 3.69 9.91 10.04
N ASP A 16 4.11 9.51 8.83
CA ASP A 16 3.32 9.63 7.60
C ASP A 16 2.23 8.55 7.65
N ASP A 17 1.24 8.80 8.50
CA ASP A 17 -0.01 8.04 8.58
C ASP A 17 -1.13 8.73 7.77
N SER A 18 -0.76 9.72 6.94
CA SER A 18 -1.66 10.37 6.00
C SER A 18 -2.20 9.34 5.00
N MET A 19 -3.53 9.37 4.87
CA MET A 19 -4.24 8.61 3.84
C MET A 19 -4.78 9.61 2.84
N ARG A 20 -4.30 9.53 1.61
CA ARG A 20 -4.84 10.34 0.52
C ARG A 20 -5.94 9.56 -0.16
N SER A 21 -7.06 10.20 -0.47
CA SER A 21 -8.11 9.55 -1.25
C SER A 21 -7.93 9.85 -2.74
N ILE A 22 -8.23 8.86 -3.57
CA ILE A 22 -8.19 8.98 -5.02
C ILE A 22 -9.32 8.17 -5.65
N ASP A 23 -10.08 8.77 -6.57
CA ASP A 23 -11.09 8.03 -7.33
C ASP A 23 -10.44 7.00 -8.27
N SER A 24 -11.08 5.84 -8.44
CA SER A 24 -10.62 4.75 -9.30
C SER A 24 -10.29 5.22 -10.73
N ARG A 25 -11.06 6.16 -11.29
CA ARG A 25 -10.80 6.72 -12.62
C ARG A 25 -9.54 7.60 -12.62
N ALA A 26 -9.40 8.46 -11.61
CA ALA A 26 -8.22 9.31 -11.45
C ALA A 26 -6.95 8.46 -11.22
N LEU A 27 -7.04 7.40 -10.42
CA LEU A 27 -5.95 6.45 -10.19
C LEU A 27 -5.50 5.77 -11.50
N ARG A 28 -6.44 5.40 -12.38
CA ARG A 28 -6.09 4.80 -13.68
C ARG A 28 -5.33 5.78 -14.59
N MET A 29 -5.67 7.06 -14.54
CA MET A 29 -5.02 8.11 -15.33
C MET A 29 -3.63 8.44 -14.78
N SER A 30 -3.50 8.56 -13.46
CA SER A 30 -2.27 8.93 -12.76
C SER A 30 -1.48 7.72 -12.24
N TRP A 31 -1.75 6.53 -12.79
CA TRP A 31 -1.27 5.25 -12.26
C TRP A 31 0.23 5.23 -11.98
N ARG A 32 1.04 5.70 -12.93
CA ARG A 32 2.50 5.67 -12.81
C ARG A 32 2.99 6.55 -11.66
N THR A 33 2.47 7.76 -11.55
CA THR A 33 2.86 8.71 -10.50
C THR A 33 2.41 8.23 -9.13
N VAL A 34 1.14 7.82 -9.00
CA VAL A 34 0.58 7.36 -7.72
C VAL A 34 1.23 6.06 -7.25
N LEU A 35 1.52 5.13 -8.17
CA LEU A 35 2.25 3.92 -7.83
C LEU A 35 3.66 4.27 -7.37
N ALA A 36 4.41 5.08 -8.11
CA ALA A 36 5.76 5.48 -7.72
C ALA A 36 5.81 6.16 -6.34
N ASP A 37 4.83 7.01 -6.05
CA ASP A 37 4.70 7.67 -4.75
C ASP A 37 4.33 6.69 -3.62
N ALA A 38 3.40 5.76 -3.87
CA ALA A 38 3.10 4.70 -2.90
C ALA A 38 4.33 3.83 -2.61
N CYS A 39 5.21 3.61 -3.59
CA CYS A 39 6.42 2.80 -3.44
C CYS A 39 7.51 3.45 -2.57
N THR A 40 7.63 4.78 -2.55
CA THR A 40 8.64 5.47 -1.72
C THR A 40 8.30 5.46 -0.23
N GLY A 41 7.16 4.88 0.14
CA GLY A 41 6.75 4.68 1.53
C GLY A 41 6.11 5.90 2.17
N GLY A 42 5.86 6.97 1.40
CA GLY A 42 5.35 8.24 1.91
C GLY A 42 3.85 8.26 2.20
N GLU A 43 3.01 7.56 1.43
CA GLU A 43 1.55 7.74 1.55
C GLU A 43 0.75 6.46 1.22
N ALA A 44 -0.30 6.21 2.00
CA ALA A 44 -1.33 5.22 1.67
C ALA A 44 -2.45 5.90 0.88
N TYR A 45 -2.86 5.29 -0.24
CA TYR A 45 -3.92 5.81 -1.10
C TYR A 45 -5.22 5.04 -0.93
N VAL A 46 -6.27 5.67 -0.41
CA VAL A 46 -7.64 5.14 -0.43
C VAL A 46 -8.20 5.22 -1.83
N ILE A 47 -8.51 4.06 -2.40
CA ILE A 47 -9.12 3.94 -3.71
C ILE A 47 -10.63 4.03 -3.53
N LEU A 48 -11.21 5.14 -3.99
CA LEU A 48 -12.64 5.38 -3.98
C LEU A 48 -13.30 4.86 -5.25
N ARG A 49 -14.57 4.45 -5.14
CA ARG A 49 -15.49 4.29 -6.26
C ARG A 49 -16.78 5.01 -5.93
N ARG A 50 -17.14 6.00 -6.75
CA ARG A 50 -18.35 6.81 -6.51
C ARG A 50 -18.39 7.38 -5.08
N GLY A 51 -17.24 7.84 -4.60
CA GLY A 51 -17.08 8.40 -3.26
C GLY A 51 -16.96 7.40 -2.11
N ARG A 52 -17.09 6.08 -2.35
CA ARG A 52 -16.98 5.06 -1.30
C ARG A 52 -15.59 4.40 -1.28
N PRO A 53 -14.96 4.24 -0.11
CA PRO A 53 -13.71 3.50 0.00
C PRO A 53 -13.96 2.01 -0.23
N GLU A 54 -13.16 1.40 -1.11
CA GLU A 54 -13.26 -0.02 -1.41
C GLU A 54 -11.92 -0.75 -1.28
N ALA A 55 -10.81 -0.07 -1.54
CA ALA A 55 -9.47 -0.64 -1.43
C ALA A 55 -8.46 0.43 -1.04
N VAL A 56 -7.25 0.01 -0.72
CA VAL A 56 -6.11 0.88 -0.45
C VAL A 56 -4.92 0.45 -1.29
N LEU A 57 -4.14 1.40 -1.78
CA LEU A 57 -2.83 1.17 -2.35
C LEU A 57 -1.78 1.61 -1.31
N VAL A 58 -0.90 0.69 -0.94
CA VAL A 58 0.14 0.89 0.08
C VAL A 58 1.48 0.37 -0.43
N SER A 59 2.59 0.84 0.15
CA SER A 59 3.91 0.24 -0.10
C SER A 59 3.95 -1.21 0.37
N GLN A 60 4.85 -2.02 -0.20
CA GLN A 60 5.09 -3.38 0.29
C GLN A 60 5.53 -3.36 1.76
N ALA A 61 6.42 -2.44 2.15
CA ALA A 61 6.90 -2.32 3.53
C ALA A 61 5.75 -2.05 4.52
N SER A 62 4.82 -1.15 4.19
CA SER A 62 3.63 -0.90 5.00
C SER A 62 2.71 -2.10 5.06
N TRP A 63 2.53 -2.81 3.95
CA TRP A 63 1.74 -4.04 3.93
C TRP A 63 2.35 -5.13 4.81
N LEU A 64 3.66 -5.39 4.71
CA LEU A 64 4.36 -6.38 5.53
C LEU A 64 4.26 -6.07 7.04
N ARG A 65 4.42 -4.79 7.42
CA ARG A 65 4.18 -4.34 8.80
C ARG A 65 2.73 -4.59 9.25
N GLY A 66 1.76 -4.41 8.36
CA GLY A 66 0.37 -4.75 8.62
C GLY A 66 0.15 -6.26 8.79
N CYS A 67 0.79 -7.09 7.95
CA CYS A 67 0.74 -8.55 8.03
C CYS A 67 1.29 -9.09 9.35
N ALA A 68 2.27 -8.42 9.96
CA ALA A 68 2.77 -8.77 11.29
C ALA A 68 1.71 -8.58 12.40
N LYS A 69 0.67 -7.78 12.15
CA LYS A 69 -0.45 -7.55 13.09
C LYS A 69 -1.68 -8.36 12.74
N ILE A 70 -2.07 -8.34 11.46
CA ILE A 70 -3.21 -9.06 10.92
C ILE A 70 -2.72 -9.89 9.73
N PRO A 71 -2.38 -11.17 9.95
CA PRO A 71 -1.86 -12.05 8.91
C PRO A 71 -2.81 -12.17 7.72
N VAL A 72 -2.24 -12.17 6.51
CA VAL A 72 -2.97 -12.37 5.27
C VAL A 72 -2.67 -13.78 4.75
N PRO A 73 -3.67 -14.69 4.66
CA PRO A 73 -3.47 -16.03 4.12
C PRO A 73 -2.90 -15.99 2.70
N VAL A 74 -2.00 -16.91 2.36
CA VAL A 74 -1.39 -16.99 1.01
C VAL A 74 -2.46 -17.13 -0.08
N ALA A 75 -3.56 -17.84 0.20
CA ALA A 75 -4.70 -17.98 -0.71
C ALA A 75 -5.36 -16.63 -1.08
N ASN A 76 -5.23 -15.61 -0.22
CA ASN A 76 -5.75 -14.27 -0.45
C ASN A 76 -4.73 -13.34 -1.10
N GLN A 77 -3.52 -13.83 -1.39
CA GLN A 77 -2.47 -13.05 -2.05
C GLN A 77 -2.46 -13.34 -3.55
N ARG A 78 -2.34 -12.29 -4.37
CA ARG A 78 -2.23 -12.41 -5.82
C ARG A 78 -1.09 -11.56 -6.33
N LEU A 79 -0.16 -12.17 -7.05
CA LEU A 79 0.89 -11.44 -7.75
C LEU A 79 0.41 -10.96 -9.12
N ILE A 80 0.71 -9.70 -9.46
CA ILE A 80 0.42 -9.13 -10.77
C ILE A 80 1.49 -8.09 -11.18
N ALA A 81 1.69 -7.92 -12.48
CA ALA A 81 2.52 -6.81 -12.99
C ALA A 81 1.78 -5.47 -12.87
N ALA A 82 2.52 -4.37 -12.71
CA ALA A 82 1.95 -3.03 -12.63
C ALA A 82 1.08 -2.66 -13.85
N SER A 83 1.47 -3.07 -15.06
CA SER A 83 0.69 -2.87 -16.29
C SER A 83 -0.68 -3.56 -16.23
N ASP A 84 -0.68 -4.79 -15.73
CA ASP A 84 -1.87 -5.63 -15.67
C ASP A 84 -2.79 -5.17 -14.54
N ALA A 85 -2.23 -4.75 -13.40
CA ALA A 85 -2.96 -4.11 -12.32
C ALA A 85 -3.66 -2.82 -12.79
N ARG A 86 -2.98 -1.98 -13.59
CA ARG A 86 -3.59 -0.79 -14.20
C ARG A 86 -4.75 -1.18 -15.11
N SER A 87 -4.51 -2.13 -16.01
CA SER A 87 -5.49 -2.56 -17.02
C SER A 87 -6.72 -3.18 -16.39
N SER A 88 -6.52 -3.97 -15.32
CA SER A 88 -7.56 -4.68 -14.57
C SER A 88 -7.95 -4.00 -13.25
N LEU A 89 -7.68 -2.70 -13.09
CA LEU A 89 -7.83 -1.98 -11.82
C LEU A 89 -9.20 -2.18 -11.15
N SER A 90 -10.28 -2.15 -11.93
CA SER A 90 -11.63 -2.38 -11.39
C SER A 90 -11.76 -3.78 -10.78
N ALA A 91 -11.26 -4.82 -11.46
CA ALA A 91 -11.32 -6.20 -10.98
C ALA A 91 -10.43 -6.39 -9.74
N VAL A 92 -9.23 -5.81 -9.74
CA VAL A 92 -8.31 -5.86 -8.59
C VAL A 92 -8.91 -5.19 -7.36
N ARG A 93 -9.43 -3.96 -7.51
CA ARG A 93 -10.12 -3.23 -6.45
C ARG A 93 -11.35 -3.98 -5.94
N THR A 94 -12.19 -4.50 -6.84
CA THR A 94 -13.38 -5.26 -6.46
C THR A 94 -13.03 -6.55 -5.73
N ALA A 95 -11.97 -7.26 -6.15
CA ALA A 95 -11.50 -8.44 -5.45
C ALA A 95 -10.98 -8.11 -4.03
N ALA A 96 -10.29 -6.98 -3.87
CA ALA A 96 -9.89 -6.51 -2.54
C ALA A 96 -11.11 -6.25 -1.64
N HIS A 97 -12.11 -5.54 -2.17
CA HIS A 97 -13.32 -5.19 -1.41
C HIS A 97 -14.19 -6.40 -1.05
N ILE A 98 -14.47 -7.29 -2.00
CA ILE A 98 -15.46 -8.37 -1.83
C ILE A 98 -14.82 -9.64 -1.26
N SER A 99 -13.62 -9.99 -1.72
CA SER A 99 -12.97 -11.27 -1.39
C SER A 99 -11.80 -11.14 -0.43
N GLY A 100 -11.52 -9.93 0.09
CA GLY A 100 -10.37 -9.70 0.96
C GLY A 100 -9.02 -9.93 0.28
N ARG A 101 -8.96 -9.87 -1.06
CA ARG A 101 -7.76 -10.21 -1.83
C ARG A 101 -6.71 -9.10 -1.79
N HIS A 102 -5.48 -9.45 -1.45
CA HIS A 102 -4.33 -8.58 -1.49
C HIS A 102 -3.57 -8.81 -2.80
N THR A 103 -3.47 -7.76 -3.61
CA THR A 103 -2.80 -7.82 -4.90
C THR A 103 -1.43 -7.18 -4.80
N LEU A 104 -0.39 -8.01 -4.81
CA LEU A 104 1.00 -7.60 -4.79
C LEU A 104 1.41 -7.16 -6.19
N ILE A 105 1.88 -5.92 -6.31
CA ILE A 105 2.20 -5.28 -7.58
C ILE A 105 3.72 -5.23 -7.74
N ARG A 106 4.19 -5.77 -8.86
CA ARG A 106 5.60 -5.74 -9.25
C ARG A 106 5.85 -4.61 -10.24
N LYS A 107 6.84 -3.74 -10.02
CA LYS A 107 7.25 -2.75 -11.04
C LYS A 107 7.70 -3.48 -12.30
N ARG A 108 7.10 -3.08 -13.43
CA ARG A 108 7.58 -3.39 -14.78
C ARG A 108 7.31 -2.16 -15.63
N TYR A 109 8.33 -1.33 -15.85
CA TYR A 109 8.28 -0.23 -16.82
C TYR A 109 9.42 -0.44 -17.80
N GLY A 110 9.09 -0.58 -19.09
CA GLY A 110 10.06 -0.87 -20.16
C GLY A 110 9.98 -2.33 -20.61
N SER A 111 9.78 -2.52 -21.92
CA SER A 111 9.85 -3.81 -22.60
C SER A 111 11.24 -4.41 -22.41
N LEU A 112 11.31 -5.74 -22.22
CA LEU A 112 12.51 -6.56 -22.06
C LEU A 112 12.98 -6.67 -20.59
N PHE A 113 12.66 -7.78 -19.90
CA PHE A 113 13.59 -8.91 -19.74
C PHE A 113 13.36 -9.81 -18.50
N ARG A 114 13.89 -11.03 -18.68
CA ARG A 114 14.37 -12.13 -17.80
C ARG A 114 13.74 -12.43 -16.44
N ALA A 115 13.54 -13.74 -16.26
CA ALA A 115 12.95 -14.40 -15.10
C ALA A 115 13.86 -14.49 -13.86
N ASP A 116 15.06 -13.91 -13.88
CA ASP A 116 16.11 -14.22 -12.89
C ASP A 116 16.57 -13.04 -12.02
N SER A 117 15.85 -11.91 -12.04
CA SER A 117 16.09 -10.83 -11.07
C SER A 117 15.03 -10.93 -9.96
N PRO A 118 15.40 -10.91 -8.65
CA PRO A 118 14.45 -10.97 -7.56
C PRO A 118 13.61 -9.70 -7.62
N ALA A 119 12.48 -9.79 -8.31
CA ALA A 119 11.68 -8.63 -8.61
C ALA A 119 11.00 -8.17 -7.32
N GLU A 120 11.60 -7.17 -6.69
CA GLU A 120 11.07 -6.47 -5.52
C GLU A 120 9.65 -6.01 -5.83
N PHE A 121 8.70 -6.42 -5.00
CA PHE A 121 7.33 -5.94 -5.08
C PHE A 121 7.32 -4.55 -4.46
N ASP A 122 6.75 -3.55 -5.12
CA ASP A 122 6.87 -2.20 -4.57
C ASP A 122 5.58 -1.69 -3.91
N ALA A 123 4.43 -2.29 -4.23
CA ALA A 123 3.14 -1.85 -3.72
C ALA A 123 2.12 -2.99 -3.63
N VAL A 124 1.07 -2.76 -2.85
CA VAL A 124 -0.03 -3.70 -2.66
C VAL A 124 -1.35 -2.96 -2.74
N ILE A 125 -2.29 -3.48 -3.54
CA ILE A 125 -3.70 -3.12 -3.39
C ILE A 125 -4.32 -4.09 -2.39
N ALA A 126 -4.78 -3.57 -1.25
CA ALA A 126 -5.34 -4.32 -0.15
C ALA A 126 -6.79 -3.89 0.15
N PRO A 127 -7.58 -4.68 0.89
CA PRO A 127 -8.89 -4.28 1.37
C PRO A 127 -8.77 -3.04 2.28
N TYR A 128 -9.70 -2.10 2.14
CA TYR A 128 -9.71 -0.90 3.00
C TYR A 128 -9.88 -1.26 4.49
N ASP A 129 -10.82 -2.16 4.79
CA ASP A 129 -11.14 -2.55 6.16
C ASP A 129 -9.98 -3.25 6.87
N TRP A 130 -9.13 -3.98 6.12
CA TRP A 130 -7.90 -4.57 6.66
C TRP A 130 -6.94 -3.49 7.14
N LEU A 131 -6.74 -2.41 6.37
CA LEU A 131 -5.85 -1.32 6.80
C LEU A 131 -6.43 -0.58 8.02
N VAL A 132 -7.74 -0.39 8.07
CA VAL A 132 -8.43 0.20 9.24
C VAL A 132 -8.18 -0.67 10.47
N ALA A 133 -8.36 -1.99 10.38
CA ALA A 133 -8.12 -2.91 11.48
C ALA A 133 -6.62 -2.92 11.91
N VAL A 134 -5.68 -2.90 10.96
CA VAL A 134 -4.24 -2.79 11.23
C VAL A 134 -3.90 -1.51 12.01
N ARG A 135 -4.55 -0.38 11.66
CA ARG A 135 -4.38 0.90 12.35
C ARG A 135 -5.03 0.90 13.73
N GLN A 136 -6.21 0.28 13.89
CA GLN A 136 -6.84 0.12 15.20
C GLN A 136 -5.99 -0.74 16.14
N HIS A 137 -5.35 -1.81 15.64
CA HIS A 137 -4.37 -2.58 16.40
C HIS A 137 -3.14 -1.75 16.83
N ARG A 138 -2.76 -0.69 16.08
CA ARG A 138 -1.72 0.26 16.51
C ARG A 138 -2.17 1.10 17.70
N ASN A 139 -3.45 1.49 17.73
CA ASN A 139 -4.02 2.38 18.74
C ASN A 139 -4.59 1.62 19.96
N GLY A 140 -4.76 0.30 19.84
CA GLY A 140 -5.37 -0.57 20.85
C GLY A 140 -4.42 -1.21 21.86
N ALA A 141 -3.19 -0.71 22.03
CA ALA A 141 -2.31 -1.12 23.11
C ALA A 141 -2.75 -0.51 24.47
N HIS A 142 -3.92 -0.92 24.97
CA HIS A 142 -4.33 -1.13 26.37
C HIS A 142 -5.86 -1.31 26.44
N PRO A 143 -6.39 -2.52 26.66
CA PRO A 143 -7.55 -2.68 27.53
C PRO A 143 -7.07 -2.70 28.99
N ARG A 144 -7.84 -2.02 29.86
CA ARG A 144 -7.66 -1.99 31.31
C ARG A 144 -7.75 -3.38 31.94
#